data_AF-A0A093US49-F1
#
_entry.id   AF-A0A093US49-F1
#
_cell.length_a   1.000
_cell.length_b   1.000
_cell.length_c   1.000
_cell.angle_alpha   90.00
_cell.angle_beta   90.00
_cell.angle_gamma   90.00
#
_symmetry.space_group_name_H-M   'P 1'
#
loop_
_entity.id
_entity.type
_entity.pdbx_description
1 polymer ?
#
loop_
_entity_poly.entity_id
_entity_poly.type
_entity_poly.pdbx_seq_one_letter_code
_entity_poly.pdbx_strand_id
1 'polypeptide(L)'
;MHDYISKNSKRPIPVGYSAADVRPLLVDSAYYFTCNLANSTNSRSDFFGLNSYSWCGDATYTTSGYNVLTEDFTNITVPVFFSETGCNNVRPRVFSEIQAIYGPDMSQALSGALVYEYTQEANDYGLVNLNSNGTVSLLVDFENLRSQYSKLDFSAITASNSSQTAITPPVCDPKQITSNITKSFRVPDRVDGIDDMIKNGVTKNVSVGALVSVSSTKINQTVYDSNGNIVTGLMLNVLSNGAVNTPSNSTTVSSSGSRTGSSTGSSTSSSTTGAAVSVRASALTGLGALTVMAFLAL
;
A
#
# COMPACT_ATOMS: atom_id res chain seq x y z
N MET A 1 19.72 2.70 11.29
CA MET A 1 19.73 2.64 9.82
C MET A 1 20.25 3.94 9.21
N HIS A 2 19.72 5.11 9.59
CA HIS A 2 20.20 6.42 9.10
C HIS A 2 21.72 6.57 9.07
N ASP A 3 22.41 6.29 10.18
CA ASP A 3 23.87 6.37 10.25
C ASP A 3 24.58 5.46 9.25
N TYR A 4 24.07 4.24 9.04
CA TYR A 4 24.62 3.31 8.07
C TYR A 4 24.48 3.86 6.65
N ILE A 5 23.30 4.37 6.29
CA ILE A 5 23.02 4.95 4.97
C ILE A 5 23.88 6.20 4.76
N SER A 6 23.92 7.11 5.74
CA SER A 6 24.73 8.33 5.68
C SER A 6 26.21 8.03 5.45
N LYS A 7 26.73 6.94 6.05
CA LYS A 7 28.13 6.54 5.93
C LYS A 7 28.44 5.75 4.66
N ASN A 8 27.51 4.91 4.18
CA ASN A 8 27.79 3.88 3.18
C ASN A 8 27.02 4.03 1.86
N SER A 9 26.10 5.00 1.74
CA SER A 9 25.33 5.28 0.52
C SER A 9 25.58 6.70 0.01
N LYS A 10 25.71 6.84 -1.31
CA LYS A 10 25.77 8.17 -1.96
C LYS A 10 24.42 8.89 -1.97
N ARG A 11 23.32 8.13 -1.93
CA ARG A 11 21.96 8.69 -1.90
C ARG A 11 21.46 8.66 -0.45
N PRO A 12 20.96 9.78 0.09
CA PRO A 12 20.27 9.80 1.38
C PRO A 12 18.90 9.16 1.19
N ILE A 13 18.81 7.83 1.40
CA ILE A 13 17.55 7.10 1.31
C ILE A 13 16.81 7.31 2.63
N PRO A 14 15.57 7.82 2.61
CA PRO A 14 14.82 8.04 3.84
C PRO A 14 14.44 6.72 4.50
N VAL A 15 14.40 6.69 5.83
CA VAL A 15 13.93 5.52 6.60
C VAL A 15 12.70 5.91 7.40
N GLY A 16 11.60 5.21 7.16
CA GLY A 16 10.34 5.45 7.82
C GLY A 16 9.88 4.30 8.72
N TYR A 17 8.68 4.45 9.24
CA TYR A 17 7.95 3.43 9.99
C TYR A 17 6.56 3.24 9.36
N SER A 18 6.05 2.01 9.38
CA SER A 18 4.70 1.67 8.92
C SER A 18 3.90 1.11 10.09
N ALA A 19 2.74 1.71 10.35
CA ALA A 19 1.89 1.42 11.50
C ALA A 19 0.53 0.87 11.08
N ALA A 20 -0.04 -0.01 11.90
CA ALA A 20 -1.45 -0.36 11.79
C ALA A 20 -2.34 0.80 12.22
N ASP A 21 -3.55 0.88 11.64
CA ASP A 21 -4.55 1.90 11.97
C ASP A 21 -5.31 1.61 13.29
N VAL A 22 -4.57 1.67 14.41
CA VAL A 22 -5.13 1.51 15.75
C VAL A 22 -5.41 2.89 16.34
N ARG A 23 -6.61 3.43 16.08
CA ARG A 23 -7.00 4.83 16.36
C ARG A 23 -6.60 5.36 17.75
N PRO A 24 -6.82 4.63 18.86
CA PRO A 24 -6.47 5.14 20.18
C PRO A 24 -4.95 5.35 20.40
N LEU A 25 -4.10 4.73 19.58
CA LEU A 25 -2.64 4.78 19.70
C LEU A 25 -1.98 5.56 18.57
N LEU A 26 -2.73 5.87 17.50
CA LEU A 26 -2.17 6.24 16.22
C LEU A 26 -1.43 7.59 16.26
N VAL A 27 -2.11 8.64 16.75
CA VAL A 27 -1.51 9.99 16.84
C VAL A 27 -0.31 10.00 17.77
N ASP A 28 -0.43 9.33 18.92
CA ASP A 28 0.67 9.19 19.88
C ASP A 28 1.85 8.41 19.30
N SER A 29 1.59 7.36 18.52
CA SER A 29 2.63 6.59 17.84
C SER A 29 3.32 7.44 16.78
N ALA A 30 2.54 8.13 15.95
CA ALA A 30 3.07 9.04 14.95
C ALA A 30 3.93 10.13 15.59
N TYR A 31 3.45 10.77 16.65
CA TYR A 31 4.24 11.72 17.44
C TYR A 31 5.52 11.08 17.98
N TYR A 32 5.44 9.90 18.59
CA TYR A 32 6.60 9.20 19.16
C TYR A 32 7.69 8.93 18.13
N PHE A 33 7.32 8.48 16.93
CA PHE A 33 8.27 8.18 15.86
C PHE A 33 8.78 9.42 15.13
N THR A 34 8.10 10.57 15.23
CA THR A 34 8.39 11.76 14.42
C THR A 34 8.78 12.99 15.23
N CYS A 35 8.78 12.94 16.56
CA CYS A 35 9.32 14.01 17.40
C CYS A 35 10.87 14.02 17.39
N ASN A 36 11.45 15.18 17.68
CA ASN A 36 12.89 15.38 17.77
C ASN A 36 13.40 15.03 19.17
N LEU A 37 14.43 14.18 19.23
CA LEU A 37 15.19 13.96 20.45
C LEU A 37 16.26 15.04 20.61
N ALA A 38 16.35 15.65 21.79
CA ALA A 38 17.36 16.67 22.07
C ALA A 38 18.81 16.15 21.93
N ASN A 39 19.02 14.84 22.10
CA ASN A 39 20.32 14.18 22.05
C ASN A 39 20.53 13.32 20.77
N SER A 40 19.62 13.36 19.79
CA SER A 40 19.77 12.59 18.56
C SER A 40 18.97 13.20 17.40
N THR A 41 19.62 13.38 16.26
CA THR A 41 18.98 13.76 15.00
C THR A 41 18.65 12.57 14.11
N ASN A 42 19.13 11.36 14.45
CA ASN A 42 19.10 10.20 13.54
C ASN A 42 18.15 9.09 14.01
N SER A 43 17.36 9.35 15.07
CA SER A 43 16.41 8.39 15.65
C SER A 43 14.96 8.65 15.21
N ARG A 44 14.68 9.80 14.59
CA ARG A 44 13.36 10.18 14.09
C ARG A 44 13.09 9.53 12.74
N SER A 45 11.86 9.08 12.52
CA SER A 45 11.37 8.61 11.22
C SER A 45 11.36 9.73 10.17
N ASP A 46 11.76 9.44 8.93
CA ASP A 46 11.72 10.41 7.82
C ASP A 46 10.34 10.54 7.18
N PHE A 47 9.50 9.51 7.33
CA PHE A 47 8.10 9.46 6.89
C PHE A 47 7.31 8.49 7.78
N PHE A 48 5.98 8.53 7.72
CA PHE A 48 5.11 7.63 8.47
C PHE A 48 4.07 6.99 7.55
N GLY A 49 4.13 5.67 7.42
CA GLY A 49 3.14 4.87 6.69
C GLY A 49 2.03 4.42 7.62
N LEU A 50 0.79 4.47 7.13
CA LEU A 50 -0.39 3.95 7.83
C LEU A 50 -1.06 2.85 7.02
N ASN A 51 -1.31 1.69 7.63
CA ASN A 51 -2.09 0.61 7.03
C ASN A 51 -3.55 0.81 7.40
N SER A 52 -4.30 1.51 6.54
CA SER A 52 -5.68 1.90 6.79
C SER A 52 -6.64 1.13 5.88
N TYR A 53 -7.55 0.38 6.49
CA TYR A 53 -8.59 -0.40 5.81
C TYR A 53 -10.00 0.07 6.19
N SER A 54 -10.13 1.27 6.76
CA SER A 54 -11.40 1.78 7.30
C SER A 54 -12.41 2.19 6.23
N TRP A 55 -12.00 2.25 4.95
CA TRP A 55 -12.88 2.47 3.82
C TRP A 55 -13.20 1.15 3.11
N CYS A 56 -14.46 0.70 3.18
CA CYS A 56 -14.95 -0.50 2.50
C CYS A 56 -16.19 -0.17 1.65
N GLY A 57 -16.24 -0.65 0.40
CA GLY A 57 -17.44 -0.52 -0.45
C GLY A 57 -17.81 0.91 -0.80
N ASP A 58 -19.04 1.31 -0.47
CA ASP A 58 -19.62 2.63 -0.72
C ASP A 58 -19.44 3.62 0.43
N ALA A 59 -18.49 3.35 1.33
CA ALA A 59 -18.09 4.30 2.35
C ALA A 59 -17.76 5.68 1.77
N THR A 60 -17.84 6.67 2.63
CA THR A 60 -17.59 8.08 2.32
C THR A 60 -16.43 8.60 3.16
N TYR A 61 -15.94 9.79 2.84
CA TYR A 61 -14.89 10.46 3.61
C TYR A 61 -15.17 10.52 5.12
N THR A 62 -16.43 10.73 5.49
CA THR A 62 -16.86 10.76 6.90
C THR A 62 -17.10 9.38 7.47
N THR A 63 -17.81 8.50 6.75
CA THR A 63 -18.19 7.19 7.30
C THR A 63 -17.03 6.21 7.41
N SER A 64 -15.97 6.40 6.61
CA SER A 64 -14.70 5.67 6.73
C SER A 64 -13.79 6.19 7.85
N GLY A 65 -14.11 7.34 8.45
CA GLY A 65 -13.21 8.02 9.40
C GLY A 65 -11.95 8.62 8.75
N TYR A 66 -11.92 8.77 7.43
CA TYR A 66 -10.81 9.45 6.73
C TYR A 66 -10.77 10.95 7.06
N ASN A 67 -11.91 11.57 7.36
CA ASN A 67 -11.96 12.93 7.88
C ASN A 67 -11.19 13.10 9.20
N VAL A 68 -11.27 12.09 10.08
CA VAL A 68 -10.51 12.09 11.34
C VAL A 68 -9.02 11.90 11.05
N LEU A 69 -8.64 10.99 10.14
CA LEU A 69 -7.24 10.83 9.74
C LEU A 69 -6.65 12.12 9.16
N THR A 70 -7.39 12.82 8.31
CA THR A 70 -6.93 14.11 7.78
C THR A 70 -6.66 15.09 8.91
N GLU A 71 -7.60 15.24 9.85
CA GLU A 71 -7.44 16.13 11.00
C GLU A 71 -6.22 15.76 11.86
N ASP A 72 -6.10 14.47 12.20
CA ASP A 72 -5.01 13.91 13.00
C ASP A 72 -3.62 14.19 12.39
N PHE A 73 -3.51 14.13 11.07
CA PHE A 73 -2.22 14.23 10.37
C PHE A 73 -1.95 15.58 9.70
N THR A 74 -2.88 16.54 9.71
CA THR A 74 -2.66 17.85 9.05
C THR A 74 -1.44 18.61 9.58
N ASN A 75 -1.11 18.46 10.87
CA ASN A 75 0.00 19.17 11.51
C ASN A 75 1.26 18.32 11.70
N ILE A 76 1.29 17.10 11.16
CA ILE A 76 2.49 16.27 11.25
C ILE A 76 3.61 16.86 10.38
N THR A 77 4.84 16.61 10.81
CA THR A 77 6.02 17.32 10.29
C THR A 77 6.86 16.47 9.34
N VAL A 78 6.36 15.28 8.99
CA VAL A 78 6.96 14.36 8.02
C VAL A 78 5.87 13.89 7.05
N PRO A 79 6.21 13.45 5.83
CA PRO A 79 5.24 12.87 4.92
C PRO A 79 4.51 11.68 5.54
N VAL A 80 3.18 11.71 5.49
CA VAL A 80 2.31 10.59 5.87
C VAL A 80 1.61 10.06 4.65
N PHE A 81 1.54 8.74 4.48
CA PHE A 81 0.79 8.13 3.39
C PHE A 81 0.19 6.82 3.86
N PHE A 82 -0.82 6.32 3.15
CA PHE A 82 -1.30 4.99 3.43
C PHE A 82 -0.32 3.97 2.85
N SER A 83 0.47 3.33 3.72
CA SER A 83 1.36 2.25 3.29
C SER A 83 0.60 1.03 2.81
N GLU A 84 -0.64 0.86 3.27
CA GLU A 84 -1.61 -0.11 2.76
C GLU A 84 -3.03 0.49 2.79
N THR A 85 -3.81 0.24 1.74
CA THR A 85 -5.26 0.51 1.66
C THR A 85 -5.94 -0.52 0.75
N GLY A 86 -7.28 -0.55 0.75
CA GLY A 86 -8.08 -1.35 -0.16
C GLY A 86 -8.81 -2.50 0.52
N CYS A 87 -9.67 -2.16 1.50
CA CYS A 87 -10.51 -3.12 2.22
C CYS A 87 -11.26 -4.06 1.27
N ASN A 88 -11.20 -5.37 1.53
CA ASN A 88 -11.86 -6.39 0.70
C ASN A 88 -13.11 -7.02 1.36
N ASN A 89 -13.68 -6.38 2.39
CA ASN A 89 -14.94 -6.83 3.01
C ASN A 89 -16.13 -6.76 2.04
N VAL A 90 -16.11 -5.78 1.12
CA VAL A 90 -17.05 -5.68 0.00
C VAL A 90 -16.27 -5.93 -1.29
N ARG A 91 -16.74 -6.89 -2.09
CA ARG A 91 -16.08 -7.33 -3.33
C ARG A 91 -17.05 -7.37 -4.51
N PRO A 92 -16.58 -7.11 -5.75
CA PRO A 92 -15.23 -6.65 -6.10
C PRO A 92 -14.95 -5.24 -5.56
N ARG A 93 -13.68 -4.93 -5.28
CA ARG A 93 -13.30 -3.63 -4.70
C ARG A 93 -13.44 -2.55 -5.75
N VAL A 94 -14.17 -1.48 -5.42
CA VAL A 94 -14.43 -0.35 -6.34
C VAL A 94 -13.40 0.77 -6.23
N PHE A 95 -12.56 0.74 -5.19
CA PHE A 95 -11.47 1.67 -4.92
C PHE A 95 -11.87 3.16 -4.88
N SER A 96 -13.10 3.46 -4.44
CA SER A 96 -13.59 4.85 -4.36
C SER A 96 -12.77 5.72 -3.40
N GLU A 97 -12.09 5.10 -2.42
CA GLU A 97 -11.15 5.75 -1.51
C GLU A 97 -10.00 6.44 -2.23
N ILE A 98 -9.60 5.96 -3.42
CA ILE A 98 -8.53 6.59 -4.21
C ILE A 98 -8.91 8.02 -4.60
N GLN A 99 -10.19 8.29 -4.88
CA GLN A 99 -10.63 9.66 -5.17
C GLN A 99 -10.60 10.55 -3.92
N ALA A 100 -10.86 9.99 -2.74
CA ALA A 100 -10.79 10.74 -1.48
C ALA A 100 -9.34 11.05 -1.09
N ILE A 101 -8.45 10.04 -1.13
CA ILE A 101 -7.03 10.13 -0.75
C ILE A 101 -6.30 11.20 -1.57
N TYR A 102 -6.54 11.22 -2.88
CA TYR A 102 -5.93 12.19 -3.78
C TYR A 102 -6.79 13.45 -4.00
N GLY A 103 -7.91 13.56 -3.29
CA GLY A 103 -8.80 14.72 -3.31
C GLY A 103 -8.26 15.90 -2.51
N PRO A 104 -8.85 17.09 -2.65
CA PRO A 104 -8.35 18.32 -2.03
C PRO A 104 -8.35 18.29 -0.50
N ASP A 105 -9.24 17.50 0.12
CA ASP A 105 -9.31 17.39 1.58
C ASP A 105 -8.11 16.62 2.14
N MET A 106 -7.78 15.46 1.55
CA MET A 106 -6.74 14.57 2.09
C MET A 106 -5.34 14.89 1.57
N SER A 107 -5.20 15.34 0.32
CA SER A 107 -3.90 15.66 -0.29
C SER A 107 -3.13 16.78 0.43
N GLN A 108 -3.82 17.57 1.28
CA GLN A 108 -3.19 18.58 2.12
C GLN A 108 -2.52 18.00 3.38
N ALA A 109 -2.87 16.78 3.79
CA ALA A 109 -2.37 16.12 4.98
C ALA A 109 -1.62 14.80 4.67
N LEU A 110 -1.97 14.12 3.58
CA LEU A 110 -1.41 12.83 3.18
C LEU A 110 -0.78 12.88 1.78
N SER A 111 0.33 12.16 1.64
CA SER A 111 1.17 12.02 0.44
C SER A 111 0.78 10.83 -0.44
N GLY A 112 -0.50 10.42 -0.43
CA GLY A 112 -1.04 9.35 -1.25
C GLY A 112 -1.15 8.00 -0.55
N ALA A 113 -1.19 6.92 -1.34
CA ALA A 113 -1.42 5.56 -0.85
C ALA A 113 -0.83 4.46 -1.73
N LEU A 114 -0.59 3.28 -1.13
CA LEU A 114 -0.32 2.03 -1.83
C LEU A 114 -1.48 1.06 -1.60
N VAL A 115 -2.06 0.53 -2.69
CA VAL A 115 -3.09 -0.51 -2.59
C VAL A 115 -2.44 -1.86 -2.29
N TYR A 116 -2.99 -2.57 -1.30
CA TYR A 116 -2.61 -3.94 -0.95
C TYR A 116 -3.53 -4.94 -1.68
N GLU A 117 -3.04 -5.84 -2.52
CA GLU A 117 -1.67 -6.02 -3.02
C GLU A 117 -1.69 -6.45 -4.50
N TYR A 118 -0.53 -6.58 -5.15
CA TYR A 118 -0.48 -6.88 -6.57
C TYR A 118 -0.92 -8.32 -6.89
N THR A 119 -0.30 -9.32 -6.27
CA THR A 119 -0.54 -10.74 -6.54
C THR A 119 -1.67 -11.30 -5.69
N GLN A 120 -2.54 -12.10 -6.31
CA GLN A 120 -3.60 -12.82 -5.62
C GLN A 120 -3.02 -13.98 -4.81
N GLU A 121 -3.27 -13.92 -3.50
CA GLU A 121 -2.91 -14.97 -2.55
C GLU A 121 -4.17 -15.48 -1.81
N ALA A 122 -3.99 -16.29 -0.77
CA ALA A 122 -5.09 -16.86 0.01
C ALA A 122 -5.92 -15.83 0.81
N ASN A 123 -5.44 -14.58 0.90
CA ASN A 123 -6.05 -13.47 1.62
C ASN A 123 -7.05 -12.66 0.78
N ASP A 124 -7.18 -12.94 -0.52
CA ASP A 124 -8.08 -12.26 -1.45
C ASP A 124 -7.86 -10.75 -1.62
N TYR A 125 -6.60 -10.30 -1.63
CA TYR A 125 -6.24 -8.89 -1.86
C TYR A 125 -5.61 -8.60 -3.22
N GLY A 126 -5.39 -9.62 -4.05
CA GLY A 126 -4.69 -9.46 -5.32
C GLY A 126 -5.41 -8.62 -6.35
N LEU A 127 -4.62 -8.02 -7.24
CA LEU A 127 -5.08 -7.41 -8.49
C LEU A 127 -4.86 -8.34 -9.69
N VAL A 128 -3.90 -9.26 -9.61
CA VAL A 128 -3.58 -10.22 -10.68
C VAL A 128 -3.39 -11.62 -10.13
N ASN A 129 -3.80 -12.63 -10.90
CA ASN A 129 -3.47 -14.02 -10.64
C ASN A 129 -2.29 -14.46 -11.50
N LEU A 130 -1.26 -15.04 -10.87
CA LEU A 130 -0.12 -15.65 -11.58
C LEU A 130 -0.40 -17.15 -11.75
N ASN A 131 -0.61 -17.60 -12.99
CA ASN A 131 -0.97 -18.98 -13.27
C ASN A 131 0.26 -19.89 -13.32
N SER A 132 0.08 -21.18 -12.99
CA SER A 132 1.17 -22.17 -12.98
C SER A 132 1.79 -22.44 -14.35
N ASN A 133 1.08 -22.12 -15.44
CA ASN A 133 1.56 -22.22 -16.81
C ASN A 133 2.33 -20.96 -17.28
N GLY A 134 2.60 -20.00 -16.38
CA GLY A 134 3.35 -18.79 -16.68
C GLY A 134 2.54 -17.65 -17.32
N THR A 135 1.22 -17.78 -17.43
CA THR A 135 0.34 -16.68 -17.86
C THR A 135 -0.13 -15.84 -16.68
N VAL A 136 -0.62 -14.63 -16.96
CA VAL A 136 -1.17 -13.70 -15.95
C VAL A 136 -2.64 -13.45 -16.26
N SER A 137 -3.49 -13.42 -15.23
CA SER A 137 -4.89 -13.02 -15.36
C SER A 137 -5.14 -11.78 -14.52
N LEU A 138 -5.54 -10.68 -15.15
CA LEU A 138 -6.00 -9.48 -14.45
C LEU A 138 -7.34 -9.78 -13.77
N LEU A 139 -7.51 -9.36 -12.53
CA LEU A 139 -8.76 -9.49 -11.80
C LEU A 139 -9.62 -8.24 -11.98
N VAL A 140 -10.91 -8.33 -11.65
CA VAL A 140 -11.85 -7.19 -11.73
C VAL A 140 -11.33 -5.99 -10.92
N ASP A 141 -10.70 -6.27 -9.78
CA ASP A 141 -10.10 -5.25 -8.93
C ASP A 141 -8.99 -4.45 -9.63
N PHE A 142 -8.20 -5.06 -10.53
CA PHE A 142 -7.20 -4.35 -11.33
C PHE A 142 -7.85 -3.29 -12.22
N GLU A 143 -8.92 -3.65 -12.93
CA GLU A 143 -9.62 -2.72 -13.82
C GLU A 143 -10.35 -1.62 -13.03
N ASN A 144 -10.93 -1.95 -11.87
CA ASN A 144 -11.54 -0.97 -10.98
C ASN A 144 -10.49 0.03 -10.47
N LEU A 145 -9.35 -0.45 -9.97
CA LEU A 145 -8.27 0.42 -9.49
C LEU A 145 -7.71 1.30 -10.61
N ARG A 146 -7.45 0.71 -11.78
CA ARG A 146 -7.01 1.44 -12.97
C ARG A 146 -8.00 2.55 -13.35
N SER A 147 -9.30 2.26 -13.32
CA SER A 147 -10.37 3.22 -13.60
C SER A 147 -10.35 4.39 -12.60
N GLN A 148 -10.09 4.14 -11.33
CA GLN A 148 -9.95 5.22 -10.34
C GLN A 148 -8.70 6.06 -10.58
N TYR A 149 -7.56 5.43 -10.84
CA TYR A 149 -6.33 6.16 -11.14
C TYR A 149 -6.42 7.00 -12.42
N SER A 150 -7.16 6.57 -13.45
CA SER A 150 -7.36 7.35 -14.67
C SER A 150 -8.15 8.66 -14.49
N LYS A 151 -8.85 8.82 -13.36
CA LYS A 151 -9.62 10.03 -13.03
C LYS A 151 -8.80 11.06 -12.26
N LEU A 152 -7.60 10.71 -11.81
CA LEU A 152 -6.78 11.59 -10.99
C LEU A 152 -6.19 12.76 -11.79
N ASP A 153 -6.29 13.96 -11.24
CA ASP A 153 -5.57 15.13 -11.73
C ASP A 153 -4.16 15.18 -11.11
N PHE A 154 -3.18 14.64 -11.82
CA PHE A 154 -1.79 14.63 -11.37
C PHE A 154 -1.17 16.02 -11.25
N SER A 155 -1.68 17.02 -11.99
CA SER A 155 -1.17 18.38 -11.87
C SER A 155 -1.54 19.01 -10.54
N ALA A 156 -2.76 18.73 -10.06
CA ALA A 156 -3.21 19.14 -8.73
C ALA A 156 -2.47 18.37 -7.62
N ILE A 157 -2.28 17.05 -7.78
CA ILE A 157 -1.62 16.19 -6.79
C ILE A 157 -0.13 16.57 -6.61
N THR A 158 0.55 16.97 -7.68
CA THR A 158 1.98 17.30 -7.65
C THR A 158 2.26 18.78 -7.41
N ALA A 159 1.22 19.59 -7.22
CA ALA A 159 1.40 21.01 -6.89
C ALA A 159 2.11 21.13 -5.54
N SER A 160 3.31 21.73 -5.55
CA SER A 160 4.11 21.91 -4.34
C SER A 160 3.41 22.86 -3.37
N ASN A 161 3.19 22.41 -2.13
CA ASN A 161 2.77 23.26 -1.02
C ASN A 161 3.98 23.57 -0.13
N SER A 162 4.66 24.69 -0.42
CA SER A 162 5.85 25.14 0.31
C SER A 162 5.64 25.36 1.82
N SER A 163 4.38 25.48 2.26
CA SER A 163 4.05 25.66 3.68
C SER A 163 4.24 24.36 4.49
N GLN A 164 4.08 23.19 3.85
CA GLN A 164 4.25 21.89 4.53
C GLN A 164 5.72 21.54 4.79
N THR A 165 6.65 22.06 3.98
CA THR A 165 8.09 21.77 4.12
C THR A 165 8.79 22.67 5.15
N ALA A 166 8.10 23.66 5.70
CA ALA A 166 8.63 24.62 6.66
C ALA A 166 8.38 24.24 8.13
N ILE A 167 7.57 23.20 8.39
CA ILE A 167 7.20 22.82 9.76
C ILE A 167 8.35 22.07 10.43
N THR A 168 8.74 22.53 11.61
CA THR A 168 9.80 21.88 12.40
C THR A 168 9.20 20.85 13.35
N PRO A 169 9.73 19.62 13.41
CA PRO A 169 9.19 18.61 14.30
C PRO A 169 9.35 19.03 15.78
N PRO A 170 8.32 18.80 16.61
CA PRO A 170 8.36 19.17 18.02
C PRO A 170 9.42 18.37 18.76
N VAL A 171 9.96 18.91 19.85
CA VAL A 171 10.80 18.13 20.77
C VAL A 171 9.94 17.09 21.47
N CYS A 172 10.43 15.86 21.60
CA CYS A 172 9.75 14.77 22.29
C CYS A 172 9.47 15.13 23.76
N ASP A 173 8.20 15.12 24.15
CA ASP A 173 7.73 15.39 25.51
C ASP A 173 6.74 14.29 25.95
N PRO A 174 7.03 13.55 27.04
CA PRO A 174 6.14 12.51 27.58
C PRO A 174 4.71 12.97 27.86
N LYS A 175 4.49 14.28 28.05
CA LYS A 175 3.17 14.86 28.28
C LYS A 175 2.28 14.88 27.03
N GLN A 176 2.85 14.78 25.84
CA GLN A 176 2.11 14.68 24.59
C GLN A 176 1.53 13.28 24.36
N ILE A 177 2.01 12.26 25.09
CA ILE A 177 1.51 10.88 25.02
C ILE A 177 0.37 10.69 26.01
N THR A 178 -0.83 10.45 25.49
CA THR A 178 -2.08 10.28 26.25
C THR A 178 -2.55 8.83 26.34
N SER A 179 -2.17 8.00 25.37
CA SER A 179 -2.41 6.56 25.27
C SER A 179 -1.49 5.75 26.18
N ASN A 180 -1.63 4.42 26.11
CA ASN A 180 -0.87 3.46 26.91
C ASN A 180 0.47 3.03 26.28
N ILE A 181 0.96 3.72 25.24
CA ILE A 181 2.30 3.46 24.70
C ILE A 181 3.40 3.93 25.67
N THR A 182 4.64 3.52 25.42
CA THR A 182 5.79 3.97 26.21
C THR A 182 5.91 5.50 26.19
N LYS A 183 6.15 6.07 27.37
CA LYS A 183 6.46 7.51 27.53
C LYS A 183 7.97 7.76 27.62
N SER A 184 8.78 6.71 27.50
CA SER A 184 10.23 6.81 27.47
C SER A 184 10.72 7.00 26.04
N PHE A 185 11.43 8.09 25.80
CA PHE A 185 12.11 8.40 24.56
C PHE A 185 13.58 7.94 24.56
N ARG A 186 13.98 7.13 25.56
CA ARG A 186 15.33 6.57 25.61
C ARG A 186 15.44 5.45 24.57
N VAL A 187 16.14 5.74 23.48
CA VAL A 187 16.52 4.72 22.49
C VAL A 187 17.58 3.80 23.12
N PRO A 188 17.46 2.47 22.98
CA PRO A 188 18.49 1.54 23.43
C PRO A 188 19.85 1.82 22.81
N ASP A 189 20.91 1.50 23.55
CA ASP A 189 22.27 1.50 23.02
C ASP A 189 22.39 0.50 21.86
N ARG A 190 23.32 0.78 20.95
CA ARG A 190 23.61 -0.14 19.84
C ARG A 190 24.19 -1.43 20.38
N VAL A 191 23.76 -2.54 19.79
CA VAL A 191 24.37 -3.86 20.04
C VAL A 191 25.81 -3.84 19.56
N ASP A 192 26.68 -4.57 20.26
CA ASP A 192 28.11 -4.69 19.93
C ASP A 192 28.33 -5.05 18.45
N GLY A 193 29.34 -4.42 17.83
CA GLY A 193 29.71 -4.62 16.42
C GLY A 193 28.92 -3.77 15.42
N ILE A 194 27.81 -3.14 15.81
CA ILE A 194 27.03 -2.27 14.90
C ILE A 194 27.82 -1.02 14.52
N ASP A 195 28.59 -0.43 15.43
CA ASP A 195 29.41 0.76 15.12
C ASP A 195 30.53 0.43 14.12
N ASP A 196 31.17 -0.74 14.25
CA ASP A 196 32.14 -1.23 13.28
C ASP A 196 31.49 -1.51 11.92
N MET A 197 30.28 -2.07 11.92
CA MET A 197 29.51 -2.31 10.70
C MET A 197 29.14 -0.99 10.01
N ILE A 198 28.72 0.04 10.76
CA ILE A 198 28.43 1.37 10.21
C ILE A 198 29.70 2.00 9.64
N LYS A 199 30.80 1.93 10.38
CA LYS A 199 32.07 2.56 10.00
C LYS A 199 32.67 1.93 8.74
N ASN A 200 32.66 0.60 8.66
CA ASN A 200 33.37 -0.16 7.63
C ASN A 200 32.47 -0.60 6.48
N GLY A 201 31.15 -0.52 6.65
CA GLY A 201 30.17 -1.13 5.76
C GLY A 201 30.20 -2.65 5.81
N VAL A 202 29.21 -3.30 5.20
CA VAL A 202 29.24 -4.74 4.97
C VAL A 202 29.91 -5.00 3.63
N THR A 203 31.10 -5.60 3.65
CA THR A 203 31.92 -5.84 2.43
C THR A 203 32.21 -7.32 2.18
N LYS A 204 32.01 -8.19 3.17
CA LYS A 204 32.21 -9.64 3.04
C LYS A 204 30.91 -10.34 2.69
N ASN A 205 30.95 -11.26 1.71
CA ASN A 205 29.82 -12.08 1.27
C ASN A 205 28.58 -11.27 0.85
N VAL A 206 28.78 -10.08 0.28
CA VAL A 206 27.68 -9.22 -0.17
C VAL A 206 27.68 -9.15 -1.69
N SER A 207 26.54 -9.50 -2.29
CA SER A 207 26.28 -9.23 -3.70
C SER A 207 25.82 -7.78 -3.84
N VAL A 208 26.71 -6.91 -4.30
CA VAL A 208 26.36 -5.50 -4.55
C VAL A 208 25.57 -5.42 -5.86
N GLY A 209 24.31 -4.99 -5.78
CA GLY A 209 23.50 -4.73 -6.95
C GLY A 209 24.04 -3.56 -7.78
N ALA A 210 23.88 -3.63 -9.10
CA ALA A 210 24.18 -2.54 -10.02
C ALA A 210 22.93 -2.15 -10.80
N LEU A 211 22.82 -0.86 -11.15
CA LEU A 211 21.80 -0.43 -12.09
C LEU A 211 22.14 -1.01 -13.47
N VAL A 212 21.19 -1.71 -14.08
CA VAL A 212 21.31 -2.28 -15.42
C VAL A 212 20.34 -1.58 -16.36
N SER A 213 20.77 -1.34 -17.60
CA SER A 213 19.89 -0.80 -18.63
C SER A 213 18.83 -1.82 -19.03
N VAL A 214 17.59 -1.36 -19.23
CA VAL A 214 16.52 -2.18 -19.80
C VAL A 214 16.92 -2.62 -21.21
N SER A 215 17.04 -3.92 -21.43
CA SER A 215 17.45 -4.51 -22.72
C SER A 215 16.28 -5.03 -23.58
N SER A 216 15.11 -5.23 -22.97
CA SER A 216 13.89 -5.64 -23.66
C SER A 216 12.67 -4.95 -23.05
N THR A 217 11.83 -4.39 -23.91
CA THR A 217 10.57 -3.74 -23.52
C THR A 217 9.34 -4.59 -23.84
N LYS A 218 9.50 -5.63 -24.66
CA LYS A 218 8.41 -6.53 -25.03
C LYS A 218 8.08 -7.45 -23.86
N ILE A 219 6.80 -7.55 -23.52
CA ILE A 219 6.29 -8.51 -22.55
C ILE A 219 6.02 -9.84 -23.26
N ASN A 220 6.64 -10.92 -22.80
CA ASN A 220 6.53 -12.25 -23.43
C ASN A 220 5.44 -13.12 -22.81
N GLN A 221 4.98 -12.76 -21.61
CA GLN A 221 3.91 -13.43 -20.90
C GLN A 221 2.57 -13.14 -21.59
N THR A 222 1.76 -14.18 -21.76
CA THR A 222 0.36 -13.99 -22.15
C THR A 222 -0.41 -13.45 -20.95
N VAL A 223 -1.07 -12.32 -21.14
CA VAL A 223 -1.90 -11.67 -20.12
C VAL A 223 -3.36 -11.74 -20.58
N TYR A 224 -4.24 -12.14 -19.67
CA TYR A 224 -5.69 -12.15 -19.87
C TYR A 224 -6.33 -11.02 -19.08
N ASP A 225 -7.31 -10.34 -19.66
CA ASP A 225 -8.16 -9.39 -18.92
C ASP A 225 -9.13 -10.14 -17.97
N SER A 226 -9.89 -9.39 -17.17
CA SER A 226 -10.85 -9.96 -16.22
C SER A 226 -12.01 -10.72 -16.87
N ASN A 227 -12.19 -10.59 -18.19
CA ASN A 227 -13.19 -11.32 -18.98
C ASN A 227 -12.60 -12.53 -19.72
N GLY A 228 -11.30 -12.80 -19.55
CA GLY A 228 -10.59 -13.91 -20.19
C GLY A 228 -10.09 -13.63 -21.62
N ASN A 229 -10.15 -12.39 -22.10
CA ASN A 229 -9.59 -12.04 -23.41
C ASN A 229 -8.09 -11.80 -23.31
N ILE A 230 -7.34 -12.13 -24.36
CA ILE A 230 -5.90 -11.83 -24.42
C ILE A 230 -5.70 -10.32 -24.54
N VAL A 231 -4.86 -9.77 -23.66
CA VAL A 231 -4.37 -8.40 -23.72
C VAL A 231 -3.18 -8.35 -24.68
N THR A 232 -3.29 -7.51 -25.70
CA THR A 232 -2.26 -7.34 -26.74
C THR A 232 -1.56 -5.99 -26.62
N GLY A 233 -0.39 -5.85 -27.24
CA GLY A 233 0.33 -4.57 -27.29
C GLY A 233 1.05 -4.16 -26.00
N LEU A 234 1.21 -5.06 -25.04
CA LEU A 234 1.92 -4.76 -23.79
C LEU A 234 3.42 -4.54 -24.04
N MET A 235 3.87 -3.35 -23.67
CA MET A 235 5.28 -2.96 -23.67
C MET A 235 5.62 -2.15 -22.43
N LEU A 236 6.82 -2.37 -21.91
CA LEU A 236 7.43 -1.51 -20.90
C LEU A 236 7.83 -0.18 -21.54
N ASN A 237 7.20 0.91 -21.11
CA ASN A 237 7.61 2.26 -21.49
C ASN A 237 8.74 2.73 -20.56
N VAL A 238 9.96 2.81 -21.10
CA VAL A 238 11.14 3.23 -20.34
C VAL A 238 11.19 4.76 -20.29
N LEU A 239 11.08 5.31 -19.08
CA LEU A 239 11.18 6.75 -18.85
C LEU A 239 12.65 7.18 -18.67
N SER A 240 12.91 8.47 -18.86
CA SER A 240 14.22 9.06 -18.55
C SER A 240 14.53 8.98 -17.05
N ASN A 241 15.82 9.05 -16.71
CA ASN A 241 16.24 9.00 -15.31
C ASN A 241 15.61 10.16 -14.51
N GLY A 242 14.94 9.84 -13.41
CA GLY A 242 14.25 10.80 -12.55
C GLY A 242 12.87 11.24 -13.05
N ALA A 243 12.39 10.73 -14.20
CA ALA A 243 11.01 10.97 -14.62
C ALA A 243 10.02 10.16 -13.79
N VAL A 244 8.86 10.75 -13.51
CA VAL A 244 7.77 10.14 -12.74
C VAL A 244 6.75 9.56 -13.72
N ASN A 245 6.34 8.31 -13.48
CA ASN A 245 5.23 7.73 -14.21
C ASN A 245 3.90 8.30 -13.70
N THR A 246 3.00 8.62 -14.62
CA THR A 246 1.62 8.97 -14.28
C THR A 246 0.70 7.81 -14.70
N PRO A 247 -0.44 7.62 -14.04
CA PRO A 247 -1.53 6.80 -14.57
C PRO A 247 -1.86 7.32 -15.95
N SER A 248 -1.44 6.56 -16.95
CA SER A 248 -1.68 6.92 -18.33
C SER A 248 -3.14 6.59 -18.65
N ASN A 249 -3.84 7.49 -19.34
CA ASN A 249 -5.03 7.16 -20.13
C ASN A 249 -4.66 6.26 -21.33
N SER A 250 -3.77 5.28 -21.13
CA SER A 250 -3.32 4.37 -22.15
C SER A 250 -4.50 3.49 -22.55
N THR A 251 -5.15 3.94 -23.62
CA THR A 251 -6.19 3.30 -24.42
C THR A 251 -5.65 2.10 -25.22
N THR A 252 -4.37 1.74 -25.06
CA THR A 252 -3.70 0.77 -25.93
C THR A 252 -3.88 -0.70 -25.51
N VAL A 253 -4.55 -0.98 -24.40
CA VAL A 253 -4.99 -2.34 -24.05
C VAL A 253 -6.21 -2.69 -24.90
N SER A 254 -5.96 -3.13 -26.14
CA SER A 254 -7.00 -3.71 -26.99
C SER A 254 -7.15 -5.18 -26.61
N SER A 255 -8.30 -5.53 -26.02
CA SER A 255 -8.71 -6.92 -25.83
C SER A 255 -9.34 -7.44 -27.13
N SER A 256 -8.72 -8.44 -27.74
CA SER A 256 -9.31 -9.08 -28.92
C SER A 256 -10.36 -10.10 -28.46
N GLY A 257 -11.62 -9.67 -28.38
CA GLY A 257 -12.75 -10.55 -28.10
C GLY A 257 -13.18 -11.29 -29.38
N SER A 258 -12.81 -12.57 -29.53
CA SER A 258 -13.45 -13.45 -30.50
C SER A 258 -14.79 -13.95 -29.94
N ARG A 259 -15.85 -13.14 -30.11
CA ARG A 259 -17.23 -13.62 -29.93
C ARG A 259 -17.76 -14.13 -31.27
N THR A 260 -17.59 -15.42 -31.54
CA THR A 260 -18.48 -16.14 -32.46
C THR A 260 -19.70 -16.59 -31.67
N GLY A 261 -20.86 -16.00 -31.97
CA GLY A 261 -22.14 -16.41 -31.38
C GLY A 261 -23.26 -15.44 -31.72
N SER A 262 -23.82 -15.60 -32.92
CA SER A 262 -25.00 -14.87 -33.38
C SER A 262 -26.23 -15.14 -32.51
N SER A 263 -27.04 -14.08 -32.38
CA SER A 263 -28.31 -13.97 -31.66
C SER A 263 -29.39 -14.96 -32.10
N THR A 264 -30.16 -15.50 -31.15
CA THR A 264 -31.61 -15.26 -30.88
C THR A 264 -32.19 -16.44 -30.09
N GLY A 265 -33.02 -16.19 -29.08
CA GLY A 265 -33.76 -17.24 -28.38
C GLY A 265 -34.33 -16.79 -27.03
N SER A 266 -35.62 -16.51 -27.03
CA SER A 266 -36.43 -15.95 -25.95
C SER A 266 -36.54 -16.79 -24.68
N SER A 267 -36.82 -16.09 -23.59
CA SER A 267 -37.33 -16.50 -22.28
C SER A 267 -37.99 -17.88 -22.16
N THR A 268 -37.58 -18.66 -21.16
CA THR A 268 -38.51 -19.53 -20.42
C THR A 268 -38.03 -19.76 -18.99
N SER A 269 -38.91 -19.45 -18.05
CA SER A 269 -38.81 -19.72 -16.63
C SER A 269 -38.86 -21.21 -16.33
N SER A 270 -37.98 -21.71 -15.46
CA SER A 270 -38.30 -22.88 -14.64
C SER A 270 -37.55 -22.84 -13.31
N SER A 271 -38.35 -22.90 -12.24
CA SER A 271 -37.96 -23.09 -10.86
C SER A 271 -37.51 -24.52 -10.60
N THR A 272 -36.39 -24.74 -9.90
CA THR A 272 -36.22 -25.92 -9.04
C THR A 272 -35.39 -25.60 -7.80
N THR A 273 -36.08 -25.74 -6.68
CA THR A 273 -35.67 -26.17 -5.33
C THR A 273 -34.25 -26.69 -5.12
N GLY A 274 -33.62 -26.24 -4.04
CA GLY A 274 -32.28 -26.65 -3.60
C GLY A 274 -32.20 -28.02 -2.93
N ALA A 275 -30.96 -28.39 -2.61
CA ALA A 275 -30.64 -29.40 -1.61
C ALA A 275 -29.31 -29.04 -0.93
N ALA A 276 -29.40 -28.77 0.36
CA ALA A 276 -28.27 -28.76 1.28
C ALA A 276 -27.71 -30.19 1.41
N VAL A 277 -26.40 -30.34 1.53
CA VAL A 277 -25.79 -31.58 2.03
C VAL A 277 -24.90 -31.24 3.22
N SER A 278 -25.29 -31.81 4.36
CA SER A 278 -24.62 -31.78 5.65
C SER A 278 -23.37 -32.67 5.66
N VAL A 279 -22.27 -32.07 6.12
CA VAL A 279 -21.16 -32.57 6.95
C VAL A 279 -21.05 -34.08 7.20
N ARG A 280 -19.84 -34.62 6.96
CA ARG A 280 -19.24 -35.66 7.81
C ARG A 280 -17.90 -35.18 8.36
N ALA A 281 -17.88 -34.93 9.67
CA ALA A 281 -16.69 -34.75 10.46
C ALA A 281 -15.99 -36.11 10.66
N SER A 282 -14.66 -36.11 10.60
CA SER A 282 -13.83 -37.16 11.19
C SER A 282 -12.80 -36.46 12.07
N ALA A 283 -12.97 -36.66 13.37
CA ALA A 283 -12.08 -36.14 14.40
C ALA A 283 -10.75 -36.91 14.37
N LEU A 284 -9.64 -36.18 14.33
CA LEU A 284 -8.39 -36.63 14.97
C LEU A 284 -7.88 -35.48 15.84
N THR A 285 -7.92 -35.75 17.14
CA THR A 285 -7.38 -34.96 18.24
C THR A 285 -5.85 -34.96 18.23
N GLY A 286 -5.21 -33.82 18.55
CA GLY A 286 -3.86 -33.85 19.14
C GLY A 286 -2.94 -32.65 18.92
N LEU A 287 -3.11 -31.63 19.79
CA LEU A 287 -2.11 -30.70 20.34
C LEU A 287 -1.34 -29.70 19.43
N GLY A 288 -1.47 -28.41 19.80
CA GLY A 288 -0.43 -27.40 19.58
C GLY A 288 -0.91 -26.00 19.19
N ALA A 289 -1.89 -25.42 19.90
CA ALA A 289 -2.40 -24.08 19.63
C ALA A 289 -1.43 -22.98 20.11
N LEU A 290 -1.12 -22.04 19.22
CA LEU A 290 -0.71 -20.67 19.55
C LEU A 290 -1.21 -19.75 18.42
N THR A 291 -2.52 -19.55 18.38
CA THR A 291 -3.17 -18.57 17.51
C THR A 291 -3.36 -17.27 18.27
N VAL A 292 -2.61 -16.24 17.87
CA VAL A 292 -2.83 -14.85 18.26
C VAL A 292 -4.12 -14.39 17.57
N MET A 293 -5.19 -14.21 18.34
CA MET A 293 -6.39 -13.53 17.86
C MET A 293 -6.10 -12.03 17.78
N ALA A 294 -6.02 -11.51 16.56
CA ALA A 294 -6.16 -10.08 16.30
C ALA A 294 -7.64 -9.73 16.47
N PHE A 295 -7.97 -9.02 17.56
CA PHE A 295 -9.24 -8.34 17.70
C PHE A 295 -9.23 -7.11 16.78
N LEU A 296 -9.96 -7.21 15.67
CA LEU A 296 -10.49 -6.04 14.96
C LEU A 296 -11.59 -5.45 15.84
N ALA A 297 -11.30 -4.32 16.47
CA ALA A 297 -12.32 -3.47 17.07
C ALA A 297 -12.78 -2.44 16.04
N LEU A 298 -14.11 -2.41 15.89
CA LEU A 298 -14.99 -1.48 15.18
C LEU A 298 -14.44 -0.08 14.89
#